data_AF-A0A2W0B0R0-F1
#
_entry.id   AF-A0A2W0B0R0-F1
#
_cell.length_a   1.000
_cell.length_b   1.000
_cell.length_c   1.000
_cell.angle_alpha   90.00
_cell.angle_beta   90.00
_cell.angle_gamma   90.00
#
_symmetry.space_group_name_H-M   'P 1'
#
loop_
_entity.id
_entity.type
_entity.pdbx_description
1 polymer ?
#
loop_
_entity_poly.entity_id
_entity_poly.type
_entity_poly.pdbx_seq_one_letter_code
_entity_poly.pdbx_strand_id
1 'polypeptide(L)'
;FRIQPNEGISVDFAAKRPGTEMHTANVQLNFRYREAFGTKSPVAYETLLLDVMRGDATLFTRRDEAEAEWRLITPVEDAWSELPAPKFSNYAA
;
A
#
# COMPACT_ATOMS: atom_id res chain seq x y z
N PHE A 1 -3.66 -5.31 -3.27
CA PHE A 1 -2.25 -5.10 -3.66
C PHE A 1 -1.36 -5.28 -2.46
N ARG A 2 -0.23 -5.97 -2.59
CA ARG A 2 0.75 -6.10 -1.53
C ARG A 2 2.01 -5.35 -1.95
N ILE A 3 2.31 -4.27 -1.22
CA ILE A 3 3.48 -3.42 -1.48
C ILE A 3 4.72 -4.13 -0.98
N GLN A 4 4.81 -4.44 0.32
CA GLN A 4 5.90 -5.24 0.91
C GLN A 4 5.41 -6.00 2.15
N PRO A 5 6.03 -7.15 2.52
CA PRO A 5 6.98 -7.94 1.73
C PRO A 5 6.28 -8.79 0.65
N ASN A 6 7.04 -9.32 -0.31
CA ASN A 6 6.57 -10.20 -1.40
C ASN A 6 5.57 -9.51 -2.33
N GLU A 7 6.03 -8.48 -3.03
CA GLU A 7 5.30 -7.63 -3.98
C GLU A 7 4.36 -8.47 -4.87
N GLY A 8 3.08 -8.09 -4.93
CA GLY A 8 2.10 -8.87 -5.69
C GLY A 8 0.68 -8.31 -5.68
N ILE A 9 -0.19 -8.98 -6.43
CA ILE A 9 -1.61 -8.64 -6.54
C ILE A 9 -2.39 -9.91 -6.19
N SER A 10 -3.29 -9.80 -5.22
CA SER A 10 -4.25 -10.84 -4.89
C SER A 10 -5.65 -10.32 -5.16
N VAL A 11 -6.45 -11.14 -5.82
CA VAL A 11 -7.86 -10.85 -6.11
C VAL A 11 -8.68 -12.02 -5.58
N ASP A 12 -9.56 -11.73 -4.63
CA ASP A 12 -10.52 -12.69 -4.09
C ASP A 12 -11.85 -12.54 -4.84
N PHE A 13 -12.38 -13.64 -5.36
CA PHE A 13 -13.65 -13.64 -6.06
C PHE A 13 -14.40 -14.97 -5.87
N ALA A 14 -15.72 -14.92 -6.03
CA ALA A 14 -16.54 -16.12 -5.99
C ALA A 14 -16.47 -16.87 -7.33
N ALA A 15 -16.15 -18.15 -7.29
CA ALA A 15 -16.22 -19.05 -8.45
C ALA A 15 -17.12 -20.25 -8.15
N LYS A 16 -17.70 -20.83 -9.19
CA LYS A 16 -18.46 -22.08 -9.06
C LYS A 16 -17.51 -23.19 -8.60
N ARG A 17 -17.91 -23.94 -7.57
CA ARG A 17 -17.21 -25.17 -7.19
C ARG A 17 -17.33 -26.20 -8.32
N PRO A 18 -16.22 -26.83 -8.74
CA PRO A 18 -16.28 -27.96 -9.66
C PRO A 18 -17.21 -29.05 -9.10
N GLY A 19 -18.22 -29.43 -9.88
CA GLY A 19 -19.25 -30.38 -9.44
C GLY A 19 -20.59 -30.21 -10.18
N THR A 20 -21.48 -31.16 -9.92
CA THR A 20 -22.86 -31.18 -10.43
C THR A 20 -23.76 -30.19 -9.71
N GLU A 21 -23.48 -29.90 -8.44
CA GLU A 21 -24.25 -28.98 -7.62
C GLU A 21 -23.86 -27.51 -7.85
N MET A 22 -24.82 -26.60 -7.70
CA MET A 22 -24.61 -25.16 -7.86
C MET A 22 -24.21 -24.51 -6.54
N HIS A 23 -22.95 -24.70 -6.17
CA HIS A 23 -22.32 -24.05 -5.03
C HIS A 23 -21.16 -23.16 -5.45
N THR A 24 -21.03 -21.99 -4.84
CA THR A 24 -19.90 -21.08 -5.03
C THR A 24 -18.88 -21.22 -3.90
N ALA A 25 -17.61 -20.97 -4.20
CA ALA A 25 -16.54 -20.84 -3.23
C ALA A 25 -15.78 -19.55 -3.48
N ASN A 26 -15.26 -18.95 -2.41
CA ASN A 26 -14.27 -17.89 -2.55
C ASN A 26 -12.95 -18.52 -3.04
N VAL A 27 -12.44 -18.02 -4.16
CA VAL A 27 -11.14 -18.41 -4.71
C VAL A 27 -10.25 -17.18 -4.77
N GLN A 28 -8.94 -17.41 -4.67
CA GLN A 28 -7.95 -16.34 -4.68
C GLN A 28 -7.03 -16.52 -5.89
N LEU A 29 -6.98 -15.51 -6.76
CA LEU A 29 -5.96 -15.39 -7.79
C LEU A 29 -4.80 -14.59 -7.24
N ASN A 30 -3.61 -15.19 -7.29
CA ASN A 30 -2.38 -14.60 -6.77
C ASN A 30 -1.37 -14.36 -7.90
N PHE A 31 -0.96 -13.10 -8.06
CA PHE A 31 0.18 -12.71 -8.87
C PHE A 31 1.32 -12.26 -7.95
N ARG A 32 2.54 -12.76 -8.17
CA ARG A 32 3.72 -12.46 -7.36
C ARG A 32 4.87 -12.06 -8.28
N TYR A 33 5.44 -10.87 -8.07
CA TYR A 33 6.51 -10.33 -8.92
C TYR A 33 7.75 -11.24 -8.95
N ARG A 34 8.13 -11.79 -7.80
CA ARG A 34 9.29 -12.71 -7.69
C ARG A 34 9.11 -13.97 -8.53
N GLU A 35 7.91 -14.55 -8.55
CA GLU A 35 7.61 -15.78 -9.30
C GLU A 35 7.52 -15.49 -10.80
N ALA A 36 6.98 -14.34 -11.19
CA ALA A 36 6.80 -13.97 -12.60
C ALA A 36 8.10 -13.49 -13.28
N PHE A 37 8.94 -12.72 -12.60
CA PHE A 37 10.08 -12.02 -13.22
C PHE A 37 11.44 -12.41 -12.66
N GLY A 38 11.51 -13.25 -11.62
CA GLY A 38 12.76 -13.78 -11.05
C GLY A 38 13.71 -12.73 -10.45
N THR A 39 13.38 -11.44 -10.54
CA THR A 39 14.27 -10.33 -10.23
C THR A 39 13.72 -9.56 -9.03
N LYS A 40 14.62 -9.13 -8.14
CA LYS A 40 14.25 -8.25 -7.03
C LYS A 40 13.93 -6.86 -7.60
N SER A 41 12.81 -6.27 -7.21
CA SER A 41 12.52 -4.87 -7.53
C SER A 41 13.65 -3.97 -7.02
N PRO A 42 14.07 -2.93 -7.77
CA PRO A 42 15.05 -1.97 -7.29
C PRO A 42 14.62 -1.37 -5.95
N VAL A 43 15.60 -1.02 -5.13
CA VAL A 43 15.34 -0.40 -3.82
C VAL A 43 14.81 1.01 -4.08
N ALA A 44 13.88 1.49 -3.23
CA ALA A 44 13.19 2.77 -3.44
C ALA A 44 14.16 3.94 -3.75
N TYR A 45 15.28 4.06 -3.01
CA TYR A 45 16.27 5.11 -3.24
C TYR A 45 17.05 4.98 -4.55
N GLU A 46 17.24 3.76 -5.08
CA GLU A 46 17.91 3.58 -6.39
C GLU A 46 17.08 4.23 -7.50
N THR A 47 15.77 3.99 -7.49
CA THR A 47 14.83 4.60 -8.45
C THR A 47 14.81 6.12 -8.30
N LEU A 48 14.64 6.63 -7.08
CA LEU A 48 14.57 8.08 -6.85
C LEU A 48 15.85 8.81 -7.26
N LEU A 49 17.03 8.23 -6.99
CA LEU A 49 18.30 8.81 -7.41
C LEU A 49 18.45 8.83 -8.93
N LEU A 50 18.04 7.74 -9.60
CA LEU A 50 18.03 7.68 -11.06
C LEU A 50 17.09 8.72 -11.67
N ASP A 51 15.91 8.92 -11.07
CA ASP A 51 14.92 9.90 -11.53
C ASP A 51 15.47 11.33 -11.39
N VAL A 52 16.17 11.64 -10.29
CA VAL A 52 16.88 12.93 -10.13
C VAL A 52 17.92 13.14 -11.23
N MET A 53 18.72 12.12 -11.55
CA MET A 53 19.73 12.21 -12.63
C MET A 53 19.08 12.42 -14.00
N ARG A 54 17.85 11.94 -14.19
CA ARG A 54 17.06 12.11 -15.42
C ARG A 54 16.23 13.39 -15.45
N GLY A 55 16.15 14.12 -14.33
CA GLY A 55 15.26 15.27 -14.18
C GLY A 55 13.77 14.89 -14.16
N ASP A 56 13.43 13.65 -13.81
CA ASP A 56 12.05 13.18 -13.68
C ASP A 56 11.54 13.46 -12.25
N ALA A 57 10.49 14.29 -12.16
CA ALA A 57 9.88 14.68 -10.89
C ALA A 57 8.63 13.86 -10.52
N THR A 58 8.29 12.83 -11.29
CA THR A 58 7.00 12.11 -11.17
C THR A 58 6.80 11.43 -9.81
N LEU A 59 7.87 10.96 -9.17
CA LEU A 59 7.83 10.29 -7.86
C LEU A 59 8.12 11.22 -6.68
N PHE A 60 8.18 12.54 -6.92
CA PHE A 60 8.46 13.53 -5.88
C PHE A 60 7.20 14.30 -5.52
N THR A 61 6.96 14.45 -4.21
CA THR A 61 5.84 15.26 -3.70
C THR A 61 6.06 16.72 -4.07
N ARG A 62 5.04 17.32 -4.71
CA ARG A 62 5.07 18.74 -5.08
C ARG A 62 4.75 19.62 -3.87
N ARG A 63 5.12 20.91 -3.93
CA ARG A 63 4.90 21.84 -2.81
C ARG A 63 3.41 21.99 -2.46
N ASP A 64 2.55 22.12 -3.47
CA ASP A 64 1.10 22.23 -3.31
C ASP A 64 0.48 20.97 -2.70
N GLU A 65 0.98 19.79 -3.07
CA GLU A 65 0.60 18.51 -2.45
C GLU A 65 0.99 18.47 -0.98
N ALA A 66 2.24 18.79 -0.64
CA ALA A 66 2.70 18.82 0.75
C ALA A 66 1.90 19.82 1.60
N GLU A 67 1.61 21.02 1.08
CA GLU A 67 0.75 21.98 1.78
C GLU A 67 -0.68 21.46 1.99
N ALA A 68 -1.24 20.72 1.03
CA ALA A 68 -2.58 20.13 1.15
C ALA A 68 -2.61 18.99 2.17
N GLU A 69 -1.58 18.13 2.17
CA GLU A 69 -1.39 17.08 3.18
C GLU A 69 -1.32 17.67 4.58
N TRP A 70 -0.55 18.76 4.76
CA TRP A 70 -0.46 19.45 6.05
C TRP A 70 -1.78 20.07 6.48
N ARG A 71 -2.52 20.73 5.58
CA ARG A 71 -3.87 21.25 5.89
C ARG A 71 -4.83 20.17 6.37
N LEU A 72 -4.65 18.92 5.93
CA LEU A 72 -5.47 17.80 6.37
C LEU A 72 -5.05 17.24 7.73
N ILE A 73 -3.74 17.10 7.98
CA ILE A 73 -3.24 16.45 9.21
C ILE A 73 -3.15 17.41 10.40
N THR A 74 -2.85 18.69 10.19
CA THR A 74 -2.66 19.68 11.27
C THR A 74 -3.86 19.76 12.23
N PRO A 75 -5.13 19.81 11.77
CA PRO A 75 -6.27 19.83 12.70
C PRO A 75 -6.38 18.57 13.57
N VAL A 76 -5.92 17.41 13.08
CA VAL A 76 -5.90 16.16 13.85
C VAL A 76 -4.81 16.23 14.92
N GLU A 77 -3.62 16.72 14.57
CA GLU A 77 -2.53 16.92 15.52
C GLU A 77 -2.89 17.94 16.60
N ASP A 78 -3.47 19.08 16.21
CA ASP A 78 -3.93 20.13 17.13
C ASP A 78 -4.95 19.58 18.12
N ALA A 79 -5.97 18.86 17.64
CA ALA A 79 -6.97 18.24 18.50
C ALA A 79 -6.37 17.20 19.46
N TRP A 80 -5.41 16.38 19.00
CA TRP A 80 -4.72 15.42 19.86
C TRP A 80 -3.85 16.08 20.93
N SER A 81 -3.34 17.29 20.67
CA SER A 81 -2.56 18.05 21.66
C SER A 81 -3.42 18.63 22.79
N GLU A 82 -4.68 18.94 22.52
CA GLU A 82 -5.62 19.52 23.49
C GLU A 82 -6.45 18.47 24.25
N LEU A 83 -6.67 17.30 23.65
CA LEU A 83 -7.47 16.23 24.25
C LEU A 83 -6.64 15.38 25.22
N PRO A 84 -7.23 14.89 26.33
CA PRO A 84 -6.56 13.92 27.18
C PRO A 84 -6.25 12.65 26.39
N ALA A 85 -5.09 12.04 26.68
CA ALA A 85 -4.63 10.84 25.99
C ALA A 85 -5.75 9.77 25.94
N PRO A 86 -6.14 9.30 24.73
CA PRO A 86 -7.19 8.31 24.60
C PRO A 86 -6.80 7.01 25.33
N LYS A 87 -7.79 6.34 25.94
CA LYS A 87 -7.60 4.96 26.39
C LYS A 87 -7.54 4.06 25.15
N PHE A 88 -6.34 3.84 24.62
CA PHE A 88 -6.11 2.85 23.58
C PHE A 88 -6.07 1.45 24.21
N SER A 89 -6.78 0.51 23.59
CA SER A 89 -6.56 -0.91 23.89
C SER A 89 -5.17 -1.27 23.40
N ASN A 90 -4.28 -1.68 24.30
CA ASN A 90 -2.99 -2.20 23.90
C ASN A 90 -3.21 -3.42 23.01
N TYR A 91 -2.54 -3.44 21.85
CA TYR A 91 -2.43 -4.62 21.00
C TYR A 91 -1.19 -5.41 21.42
N ALA A 92 -1.25 -6.74 21.26
CA ALA A 92 -0.06 -7.57 21.45
C ALA A 92 1.03 -7.11 20.46
N ALA A 93 2.26 -7.05 20.96
CA ALA A 93 3.44 -6.75 20.16
C ALA A 93 3.70 -7.85 19.12
#